data_AF-H1VRE8-F1
#
_entry.id   AF-H1VRE8-F1
#
_cell.length_a   1.000
_cell.length_b   1.000
_cell.length_c   1.000
_cell.angle_alpha   90.00
_cell.angle_beta   90.00
_cell.angle_gamma   90.00
#
_symmetry.space_group_name_H-M   'P 1'
#
loop_
_entity.id
_entity.type
_entity.pdbx_description
1 polymer ?
#
loop_
_entity_poly.entity_id
_entity_poly.type
_entity_poly.pdbx_seq_one_letter_code
_entity_poly.pdbx_strand_id
1 'polypeptide(L)'
;MSQTTDPEAVEVMPEIRTEHQAIASSRKVTVRLDGGGHSSPATSIGVSHGGRKNALSIQLNRTIRVPDNRDTNSLPPSMGAFPLFKVRDHAHNMPESMASKGGVFFPMYQREAMWINFSAGVPFAIKIY
;
A
#
# COMPACT_ATOMS: atom_id res chain seq x y z
N MET A 1 -28.56 15.05 6.66
CA MET A 1 -27.18 15.24 7.19
C MET A 1 -26.22 14.88 6.08
N SER A 2 -25.50 15.87 5.54
CA SER A 2 -24.66 15.72 4.36
C SER A 2 -23.36 14.99 4.73
N GLN A 3 -23.08 13.85 4.10
CA GLN A 3 -21.82 13.15 4.30
C GLN A 3 -20.73 13.86 3.49
N THR A 4 -19.76 14.45 4.18
CA THR A 4 -18.54 15.00 3.62
C THR A 4 -17.65 13.85 3.12
N THR A 5 -17.56 13.69 1.80
CA THR A 5 -16.66 12.75 1.15
C THR A 5 -15.23 13.28 1.23
N ASP A 6 -14.31 12.51 1.82
CA ASP A 6 -12.89 12.85 1.95
C ASP A 6 -12.21 12.78 0.56
N PRO A 7 -11.67 13.89 0.02
CA PRO A 7 -11.07 13.95 -1.32
C PRO A 7 -9.78 13.11 -1.46
N GLU A 8 -9.22 12.60 -0.36
CA GLU A 8 -7.99 11.81 -0.35
C GLU A 8 -8.21 10.29 -0.54
N ALA A 9 -9.43 9.79 -0.40
CA ALA A 9 -9.74 8.35 -0.38
C ALA A 9 -9.88 7.76 -1.79
N VAL A 10 -9.23 6.61 -2.03
CA VAL A 10 -9.37 5.82 -3.26
C VAL A 10 -10.15 4.55 -2.95
N GLU A 11 -11.26 4.34 -3.67
CA GLU A 11 -12.09 3.13 -3.55
C GLU A 11 -11.38 1.95 -4.22
N VAL A 12 -11.16 0.87 -3.47
CA VAL A 12 -10.52 -0.36 -3.97
C VAL A 12 -11.60 -1.27 -4.56
N MET A 13 -11.28 -1.92 -5.67
CA MET A 13 -12.18 -2.83 -6.41
C MET A 13 -13.01 -3.74 -5.50
N PRO A 14 -14.32 -3.94 -5.79
CA PRO A 14 -15.16 -4.83 -5.03
C PRO A 14 -14.72 -6.30 -5.19
N GLU A 15 -14.82 -7.06 -4.10
CA GLU A 15 -14.66 -8.51 -4.07
C GLU A 15 -15.68 -9.14 -5.03
N ILE A 16 -15.24 -10.00 -5.96
CA ILE A 16 -16.15 -10.72 -6.88
C ILE A 16 -17.00 -11.69 -6.04
N ARG A 17 -18.23 -11.28 -5.72
CA ARG A 17 -19.31 -12.17 -5.30
C ARG A 17 -20.49 -11.95 -6.23
N THR A 18 -21.00 -13.06 -6.75
CA THR A 18 -22.30 -13.15 -7.42
C THR A 18 -23.34 -12.51 -6.50
N GLU A 19 -24.06 -11.52 -7.03
CA GLU A 19 -25.14 -10.71 -6.41
C GLU A 19 -24.74 -9.35 -5.79
N HIS A 20 -25.26 -8.28 -6.42
CA HIS A 20 -25.12 -6.87 -6.04
C HIS A 20 -25.90 -6.56 -4.75
N GLN A 21 -25.33 -6.87 -3.59
CA GLN A 21 -25.79 -6.32 -2.32
C GLN A 21 -24.83 -5.21 -1.87
N ALA A 22 -25.36 -4.02 -1.57
CA ALA A 22 -24.56 -2.89 -1.09
C ALA A 22 -23.74 -3.31 0.14
N ILE A 23 -22.42 -3.09 0.09
CA ILE A 23 -21.52 -3.45 1.18
C ILE A 23 -21.93 -2.66 2.43
N ALA A 24 -22.38 -3.36 3.47
CA ALA A 24 -22.71 -2.74 4.74
C ALA A 24 -21.52 -1.89 5.24
N SER A 25 -21.79 -0.69 5.77
CA SER A 25 -20.75 0.25 6.24
C SER A 25 -19.73 -0.40 7.19
N SER A 26 -20.17 -1.37 8.00
CA SER A 26 -19.31 -2.15 8.91
C SER A 26 -18.25 -3.01 8.21
N ARG A 27 -18.43 -3.32 6.93
CA ARG A 27 -17.52 -4.11 6.08
C ARG A 27 -16.76 -3.24 5.08
N LYS A 28 -16.96 -1.92 5.07
CA LYS A 28 -16.27 -1.02 4.16
C LYS A 28 -14.78 -1.02 4.48
N VAL A 29 -13.95 -1.23 3.46
CA VAL A 29 -12.49 -1.11 3.54
C VAL A 29 -12.09 0.20 2.87
N THR A 30 -11.21 0.96 3.52
CA THR A 30 -10.63 2.18 2.94
C THR A 30 -9.12 2.15 3.09
N VAL A 31 -8.42 2.65 2.08
CA VAL A 31 -6.96 2.62 2.01
C VAL A 31 -6.42 4.05 1.95
N ARG A 32 -5.34 4.29 2.68
CA ARG A 32 -4.63 5.57 2.71
C ARG A 32 -3.12 5.35 2.82
N LEU A 33 -2.36 6.35 2.40
CA LEU A 33 -0.94 6.41 2.68
C LEU A 33 -0.73 7.11 4.03
N ASP A 34 0.03 6.48 4.91
CA ASP A 34 0.30 6.91 6.28
C ASP A 34 1.80 7.18 6.50
N GLY A 35 2.11 7.95 7.54
CA GLY A 35 3.49 8.23 7.96
C GLY A 35 4.18 9.37 7.20
N GLY A 36 3.41 10.20 6.47
CA GLY A 36 3.88 11.44 5.84
C GLY A 36 3.50 12.67 6.65
N GLY A 37 4.44 13.61 6.80
CA GLY A 37 4.21 14.95 7.34
C GLY A 37 4.31 16.00 6.23
N HIS A 38 4.23 17.30 6.56
CA HIS A 38 4.37 18.38 5.58
C HIS A 38 5.68 18.33 4.76
N SER A 39 6.73 17.66 5.28
CA SER A 39 8.06 17.58 4.67
C SER A 39 8.56 16.14 4.42
N SER A 40 7.79 15.10 4.77
CA SER A 40 8.23 13.71 4.68
C SER A 40 7.23 12.87 3.89
N PRO A 41 7.68 12.05 2.93
CA PRO A 41 6.79 11.18 2.18
C PRO A 41 6.15 10.13 3.09
N ALA A 42 4.97 9.64 2.69
CA ALA A 42 4.35 8.51 3.36
C ALA A 42 5.21 7.25 3.25
N THR A 43 5.12 6.36 4.23
CA THR A 43 5.96 5.14 4.31
C THR A 43 5.16 3.88 4.63
N SER A 44 3.85 4.01 4.84
CA SER A 44 2.95 2.88 5.10
C SER A 44 1.65 3.00 4.31
N ILE A 45 1.03 1.87 4.03
CA ILE A 45 -0.32 1.75 3.50
C ILE A 45 -1.22 1.36 4.67
N GLY A 46 -2.05 2.31 5.11
CA GLY A 46 -3.04 2.11 6.17
C GLY A 46 -4.37 1.64 5.58
N VAL A 47 -4.92 0.58 6.16
CA VAL A 47 -6.22 0.01 5.79
C VAL A 47 -7.16 0.13 6.98
N SER A 48 -8.28 0.82 6.78
CA SER A 48 -9.36 0.92 7.77
C SER A 48 -10.50 -0.02 7.40
N HIS A 49 -11.13 -0.64 8.39
CA HIS A 49 -12.23 -1.59 8.21
C HIS A 49 -13.42 -1.23 9.11
N GLY A 50 -14.56 -0.91 8.49
CA GLY A 50 -15.72 -0.39 9.20
C GLY A 50 -15.37 0.87 10.00
N GLY A 51 -15.64 0.86 11.30
CA GLY A 51 -15.27 1.95 12.21
C GLY A 51 -13.82 1.93 12.70
N ARG A 52 -13.03 0.88 12.41
CA ARG A 52 -11.65 0.76 12.88
C ARG A 52 -10.68 1.38 11.89
N LYS A 53 -10.09 2.52 12.26
CA LYS A 53 -8.98 3.14 11.52
C LYS A 53 -7.70 2.30 11.68
N ASN A 54 -6.93 2.18 10.60
CA ASN A 54 -5.63 1.45 10.59
C ASN A 54 -5.72 0.05 11.18
N ALA A 55 -6.78 -0.67 10.83
CA ALA A 55 -6.98 -2.07 11.19
C ALA A 55 -5.85 -2.98 10.64
N LEU A 56 -5.25 -2.60 9.50
CA LEU A 56 -4.04 -3.19 8.92
C LEU A 56 -3.10 -2.08 8.45
N SER A 57 -1.80 -2.28 8.66
CA SER A 57 -0.69 -1.44 8.18
C SER A 57 0.26 -2.32 7.37
N ILE A 58 0.60 -1.85 6.17
CA ILE A 58 1.50 -2.54 5.25
C ILE A 58 2.68 -1.62 4.95
N GLN A 59 3.90 -2.05 5.24
CA GLN A 59 5.11 -1.29 4.92
C GLN A 59 5.98 -2.06 3.93
N LEU A 60 6.48 -1.36 2.92
CA LEU A 60 7.48 -1.87 1.99
C LEU A 60 8.85 -1.46 2.51
N ASN A 61 9.64 -2.42 2.96
CA ASN A 61 10.91 -2.18 3.62
C ASN A 61 12.08 -2.47 2.69
N ARG A 62 13.06 -1.57 2.71
CA ARG A 62 14.32 -1.68 2.00
C ARG A 62 15.19 -2.73 2.63
N THR A 63 15.91 -3.45 1.79
CA THR A 63 17.01 -4.31 2.20
C THR A 63 18.05 -4.42 1.08
N ILE A 64 19.23 -4.96 1.38
CA ILE A 64 20.25 -5.19 0.35
C ILE A 64 19.80 -6.32 -0.57
N ARG A 65 20.03 -6.17 -1.88
CA ARG A 65 19.85 -7.27 -2.81
C ARG A 65 20.99 -8.26 -2.65
N VAL A 66 20.63 -9.47 -2.25
CA VAL A 66 21.57 -10.59 -2.19
C VAL A 66 21.98 -10.99 -3.61
N PRO A 67 23.25 -11.34 -3.86
CA PRO A 67 23.68 -11.86 -5.15
C PRO A 67 22.87 -13.09 -5.57
N ASP A 68 22.54 -13.18 -6.85
CA ASP A 68 21.93 -14.38 -7.43
C ASP A 68 23.02 -15.43 -7.69
N ASN A 69 23.49 -16.04 -6.61
CA ASN A 69 24.50 -17.09 -6.59
C ASN A 69 24.00 -18.31 -5.80
N ARG A 70 24.77 -19.39 -5.82
CA ARG A 70 24.43 -20.63 -5.08
C ARG A 70 24.87 -20.58 -3.62
N ASP A 71 25.29 -19.42 -3.12
CA ASP A 71 25.83 -19.28 -1.78
C ASP A 71 24.70 -19.07 -0.77
N THR A 72 24.91 -19.60 0.43
CA THR A 72 24.03 -19.30 1.56
C THR A 72 24.35 -17.91 2.08
N ASN A 73 23.39 -17.00 2.01
CA ASN A 73 23.54 -15.63 2.48
C ASN A 73 22.79 -15.45 3.81
N SER A 74 23.32 -14.61 4.70
CA SER A 74 22.58 -14.18 5.89
C SER A 74 21.33 -13.40 5.49
N LEU A 75 20.33 -13.38 6.37
CA LEU A 75 19.15 -12.54 6.17
C LEU A 75 19.61 -11.08 6.02
N PRO A 76 19.22 -10.40 4.94
CA PRO A 76 19.70 -9.06 4.68
C PRO A 76 19.06 -8.09 5.69
N PRO A 77 19.81 -7.11 6.23
CA PRO A 77 19.31 -6.20 7.24
C PRO A 77 18.18 -5.33 6.70
N SER A 78 17.25 -4.94 7.57
CA SER A 78 16.28 -3.88 7.22
C SER A 78 17.00 -2.54 7.13
N MET A 79 16.73 -1.79 6.05
CA MET A 79 17.29 -0.47 5.79
C MET A 79 16.21 0.64 5.79
N GLY A 80 15.11 0.39 6.50
CA GLY A 80 13.99 1.33 6.63
C GLY A 80 12.94 1.23 5.52
N ALA A 81 11.84 1.97 5.65
CA ALA A 81 10.74 1.91 4.70
C ALA A 81 11.04 2.70 3.41
N PHE A 82 10.51 2.23 2.27
CA PHE A 82 10.46 3.01 1.04
C PHE A 82 9.48 4.19 1.18
N PRO A 83 9.80 5.36 0.58
CA PRO A 83 8.81 6.41 0.45
C PRO A 83 7.77 5.98 -0.60
N LEU A 84 6.49 6.17 -0.28
CA LEU A 84 5.36 5.78 -1.11
C LEU A 84 4.70 7.02 -1.70
N PHE A 85 4.39 6.95 -2.98
CA PHE A 85 3.78 8.03 -3.74
C PHE A 85 2.53 7.52 -4.47
N LYS A 86 1.47 8.33 -4.54
CA LYS A 86 0.29 8.00 -5.35
C LYS A 86 0.61 8.27 -6.81
N VAL A 87 0.30 7.32 -7.69
CA VAL A 87 0.53 7.48 -9.14
C VAL A 87 -0.22 8.71 -9.68
N ARG A 88 -1.45 8.96 -9.20
CA ARG A 88 -2.29 10.08 -9.64
C ARG A 88 -1.61 11.45 -9.50
N ASP A 89 -0.77 11.63 -8.48
CA ASP A 89 -0.11 12.90 -8.18
C ASP A 89 1.05 13.16 -9.17
N HIS A 90 1.52 12.12 -9.88
CA HIS A 90 2.64 12.17 -10.82
C HIS A 90 2.28 11.67 -12.23
N ALA A 91 0.99 11.46 -12.51
CA ALA A 91 0.53 10.80 -13.75
C ALA A 91 1.04 11.48 -15.03
N HIS A 92 1.19 12.80 -15.02
CA HIS A 92 1.70 13.58 -16.15
C HIS A 92 3.17 13.31 -16.52
N ASN A 93 3.96 12.75 -15.58
CA ASN A 93 5.39 12.45 -15.76
C ASN A 93 5.66 10.93 -15.82
N MET A 94 4.65 10.12 -16.10
CA MET A 94 4.75 8.66 -16.12
C MET A 94 4.33 8.08 -17.46
N PRO A 95 4.80 6.86 -17.80
CA PRO A 95 4.25 6.12 -18.93
C PRO A 95 2.73 5.96 -18.81
N GLU A 96 2.00 6.12 -19.92
CA GLU A 96 0.54 6.10 -19.95
C GLU A 96 -0.05 4.81 -19.35
N SER A 97 0.61 3.67 -19.59
CA SER A 97 0.21 2.38 -19.02
C SER A 97 0.29 2.35 -17.49
N MET A 98 1.24 3.07 -16.89
CA MET A 98 1.38 3.20 -15.44
C MET A 98 0.34 4.18 -14.88
N ALA A 99 0.19 5.35 -15.52
CA ALA A 99 -0.79 6.36 -15.13
C ALA A 99 -2.22 5.79 -15.15
N SER A 100 -2.57 5.06 -16.21
CA SER A 100 -3.88 4.41 -16.37
C SER A 100 -4.12 3.29 -15.36
N LYS A 101 -3.08 2.55 -14.97
CA LYS A 101 -3.17 1.49 -13.95
C LYS A 101 -3.40 2.07 -12.54
N GLY A 102 -2.85 3.25 -12.26
CA GLY A 102 -2.96 3.90 -10.95
C GLY A 102 -2.20 3.16 -9.84
N GLY A 103 -2.65 3.34 -8.60
CA GLY A 103 -2.04 2.72 -7.42
C GLY A 103 -0.91 3.56 -6.80
N VAL A 104 0.10 2.88 -6.26
CA VAL A 104 1.24 3.48 -5.56
C VAL A 104 2.54 3.03 -6.20
N PHE A 105 3.54 3.89 -6.17
CA PHE A 105 4.89 3.58 -6.63
C PHE A 105 5.92 4.06 -5.60
N PHE A 106 7.14 3.54 -5.70
CA PHE A 106 8.25 3.90 -4.84
C PHE A 106 9.58 3.70 -5.60
N PRO A 107 10.61 4.51 -5.31
CA PRO A 107 11.91 4.39 -5.95
C PRO A 107 12.69 3.21 -5.37
N MET A 108 13.25 2.36 -6.24
CA MET A 108 14.13 1.26 -5.85
C MET A 108 15.36 1.23 -6.76
N TYR A 109 16.55 1.31 -6.18
CA TYR A 109 17.79 1.12 -6.93
C TYR A 109 18.01 -0.36 -7.25
N GLN A 110 18.74 -0.65 -8.33
CA GLN A 110 18.98 -2.04 -8.78
C GLN A 110 19.66 -2.95 -7.73
N ARG A 111 20.43 -2.35 -6.80
CA ARG A 111 21.13 -3.01 -5.69
C ARG A 111 20.27 -3.16 -4.43
N GLU A 112 19.05 -2.65 -4.43
CA GLU A 112 18.08 -2.80 -3.34
C GLU A 112 17.14 -3.97 -3.64
N ALA A 113 16.63 -4.57 -2.58
CA ALA A 113 15.49 -5.49 -2.59
C ALA A 113 14.42 -4.98 -1.61
N MET A 114 13.24 -5.60 -1.66
CA MET A 114 12.10 -5.22 -0.85
C MET A 114 11.51 -6.43 -0.13
N TRP A 115 11.14 -6.22 1.12
CA TRP A 115 10.30 -7.15 1.87
C TRP A 115 9.08 -6.41 2.44
N ILE A 116 7.99 -7.14 2.67
CA ILE A 116 6.71 -6.57 3.11
C ILE A 116 6.51 -6.87 4.58
N ASN A 117 6.24 -5.83 5.37
CA ASN A 117 5.85 -5.94 6.77
C ASN A 117 4.34 -5.75 6.90
N PHE A 118 3.65 -6.70 7.53
CA PHE A 118 2.22 -6.64 7.82
C PHE A 118 2.00 -6.52 9.32
N SER A 119 1.21 -5.53 9.75
CA SER A 119 0.79 -5.36 11.14
C SER A 119 -0.71 -5.12 11.19
N ALA A 120 -1.47 -5.98 11.89
CA ALA A 120 -2.91 -5.90 11.94
C ALA A 120 -3.44 -6.04 13.36
N GLY A 121 -4.47 -5.26 13.70
CA GLY A 121 -5.21 -5.37 14.96
C GLY A 121 -6.42 -6.31 14.89
N VAL A 122 -6.71 -6.85 13.70
CA VAL A 122 -7.79 -7.81 13.43
C VAL A 122 -7.36 -8.80 12.35
N PRO A 123 -8.03 -9.96 12.21
CA PRO A 123 -7.73 -10.89 11.13
C PRO A 123 -7.97 -10.27 9.75
N PHE A 124 -7.02 -10.49 8.84
CA PHE A 124 -7.12 -10.18 7.41
C PHE A 124 -6.64 -11.38 6.59
N ALA A 125 -7.26 -11.57 5.42
CA ALA A 125 -6.70 -12.40 4.36
C ALA A 125 -6.06 -11.48 3.33
N ILE A 126 -4.82 -11.75 2.95
CA ILE A 126 -4.06 -10.96 1.97
C ILE A 126 -3.70 -11.87 0.80
N LYS A 127 -4.00 -11.42 -0.41
CA LYS A 127 -3.62 -12.10 -1.65
C LYS A 127 -2.60 -11.24 -2.39
N ILE A 128 -1.46 -11.84 -2.72
CA ILE A 128 -0.40 -11.24 -3.55
C ILE A 128 -0.45 -11.96 -4.89
N TYR A 129 -0.50 -11.21 -5.99
CA TYR A 129 -0.54 -11.71 -7.36
C TYR A 129 0.86 -11.76 -7.96
#